data_AF-A0AAE4REH5-F1
#
_entry.id   AF-A0AAE4REH5-F1
#
_cell.length_a   1.000
_cell.length_b   1.000
_cell.length_c   1.000
_cell.angle_alpha   90.00
_cell.angle_beta   90.00
_cell.angle_gamma   90.00
#
_symmetry.space_group_name_H-M   'P 1'
#
loop_
_entity.id
_entity.type
_entity.pdbx_description
1 polymer ?
#
loop_
_entity_poly.entity_id
_entity_poly.type
_entity_poly.pdbx_seq_one_letter_code
_entity_poly.pdbx_strand_id
1 'polypeptide(L)'
;MSLFDVVEPCAFKAADGRAVHHTRPGAMGVEIDDREAAPLVEAGKLVPHVADTAPPTDIAEKPFPDDVTADAVPETAEPEDGDEQPGPHGRRRGHRAR
;
A
#
# COMPACT_ATOMS: atom_id res chain seq x y z
N MET A 1 6.10 6.33 -21.58
CA MET A 1 6.45 7.25 -20.47
C MET A 1 5.16 7.77 -19.91
N SER A 2 4.93 7.46 -18.63
CA SER A 2 3.67 7.76 -17.95
C SER A 2 3.98 8.35 -16.58
N LEU A 3 3.03 9.09 -16.03
CA LEU A 3 3.15 9.73 -14.72
C LEU A 3 2.58 8.79 -13.65
N PHE A 4 3.34 8.57 -12.58
CA PHE A 4 2.95 7.70 -11.47
C PHE A 4 3.14 8.41 -10.13
N ASP A 5 2.32 8.10 -9.14
CA ASP A 5 2.52 8.52 -7.76
C ASP A 5 3.27 7.44 -6.97
N VAL A 6 4.17 7.89 -6.09
CA VAL A 6 4.96 7.00 -5.25
C VAL A 6 4.22 6.76 -3.94
N VAL A 7 3.79 5.51 -3.74
CA VAL A 7 3.05 5.06 -2.54
C VAL A 7 4.00 4.50 -1.49
N GLU A 8 5.11 3.89 -1.91
CA GLU A 8 6.14 3.35 -1.02
C GLU A 8 7.55 3.74 -1.45
N PRO A 9 8.53 3.75 -0.53
CA PRO A 9 9.93 3.98 -0.87
C PRO A 9 10.45 3.03 -1.95
N CYS A 10 10.97 3.59 -3.03
CA CYS A 10 11.41 2.83 -4.20
C CYS A 10 12.56 3.51 -4.95
N ALA A 11 13.28 2.72 -5.75
CA ALA A 11 14.36 3.15 -6.62
C ALA A 11 14.05 2.76 -8.05
N PHE A 12 14.24 3.66 -8.99
CA PHE A 12 14.01 3.37 -10.42
C PHE A 12 14.84 4.28 -11.31
N LYS A 13 14.92 3.94 -12.60
CA LYS A 13 15.47 4.83 -13.61
C LYS A 13 14.36 5.71 -14.16
N ALA A 14 14.50 7.01 -13.99
CA ALA A 14 13.61 7.98 -14.60
C ALA A 14 13.76 7.99 -16.13
N ALA A 15 12.80 8.62 -16.79
CA ALA A 15 12.75 8.76 -18.25
C ALA A 15 14.03 9.36 -18.86
N ASP A 16 14.72 10.24 -18.15
CA ASP A 16 15.99 10.88 -18.53
C ASP A 16 17.22 9.99 -18.27
N GLY A 17 17.02 8.73 -17.87
CA GLY A 17 18.07 7.74 -17.62
C GLY A 17 18.77 7.89 -16.27
N ARG A 18 18.31 8.82 -15.41
CA ARG A 18 18.86 9.02 -14.07
C ARG A 18 18.27 8.04 -13.08
N ALA A 19 19.09 7.57 -12.15
CA ALA A 19 18.60 6.79 -11.02
C ALA A 19 17.95 7.73 -10.00
N VAL A 20 16.67 7.53 -9.72
CA VAL A 20 15.88 8.29 -8.74
C VAL A 20 15.56 7.38 -7.56
N HIS A 21 15.67 7.94 -6.36
CA HIS A 21 15.43 7.22 -5.12
C HIS A 21 14.41 7.98 -4.28
N HIS A 22 13.20 7.45 -4.18
CA HIS A 22 12.16 7.99 -3.32
C HIS A 22 12.19 7.29 -1.98
N THR A 23 12.45 8.05 -0.92
CA THR A 23 12.50 7.54 0.47
C THR A 23 11.24 7.84 1.26
N ARG A 24 10.32 8.61 0.69
CA ARG A 24 9.03 8.96 1.28
C ARG A 24 7.94 8.83 0.21
N PRO A 25 6.76 8.32 0.57
CA PRO A 25 5.56 8.46 -0.25
C PRO A 25 5.32 9.96 -0.51
N GLY A 26 4.87 10.31 -1.71
CA GLY A 26 4.69 11.72 -2.06
C GLY A 26 3.67 11.93 -3.18
N ALA A 27 2.94 13.03 -3.09
CA ALA A 27 1.92 13.46 -4.06
C ALA A 27 2.49 14.14 -5.32
N MET A 28 3.79 14.01 -5.56
CA MET A 28 4.43 14.58 -6.74
C MET A 28 4.60 13.47 -7.77
N GLY A 29 3.82 13.55 -8.84
CA GLY A 29 3.88 12.58 -9.93
C GLY A 29 5.28 12.49 -10.54
N VAL A 30 5.77 11.27 -10.71
CA VAL A 30 7.08 10.96 -11.29
C VAL A 30 6.92 10.44 -12.72
N GLU A 31 7.76 10.94 -13.62
CA GLU A 31 7.85 10.43 -14.99
C GLU A 31 8.80 9.23 -15.05
N ILE A 32 8.26 8.08 -15.42
CA ILE A 32 8.99 6.82 -15.57
C ILE A 32 8.54 6.10 -16.84
N ASP A 33 9.44 5.30 -17.43
CA ASP A 33 9.09 4.44 -18.55
C ASP A 33 8.19 3.28 -18.10
N ASP A 34 7.20 2.92 -18.93
CA ASP A 34 6.22 1.89 -18.59
C ASP A 34 6.87 0.53 -18.35
N ARG A 35 8.00 0.23 -19.00
CA ARG A 35 8.74 -1.01 -18.77
C ARG A 35 9.40 -1.07 -17.40
N GLU A 36 9.92 0.06 -16.92
CA GLU A 36 10.53 0.17 -15.60
C GLU A 36 9.45 0.32 -14.49
N ALA A 37 8.30 0.91 -14.82
CA ALA A 37 7.18 1.08 -13.91
C ALA A 37 6.40 -0.21 -13.64
N ALA A 38 6.24 -1.09 -14.64
CA ALA A 38 5.50 -2.34 -14.51
C ALA A 38 5.83 -3.16 -13.25
N PRO A 39 7.11 -3.52 -12.96
CA PRO A 39 7.43 -4.28 -11.76
C PRO A 39 7.17 -3.51 -10.45
N LEU A 40 7.19 -2.17 -10.48
CA LEU A 40 6.95 -1.34 -9.30
C LEU A 40 5.45 -1.16 -9.04
N VAL A 41 4.64 -1.13 -10.09
CA VAL A 41 3.17 -1.13 -10.00
C VAL A 41 2.68 -2.50 -9.52
N GLU A 42 3.22 -3.60 -10.06
CA GLU A 42 2.91 -4.96 -9.58
C GLU A 42 3.31 -5.16 -8.11
N ALA A 43 4.41 -4.53 -7.68
CA ALA A 43 4.83 -4.53 -6.28
C ALA A 43 4.02 -3.57 -5.38
N GLY A 44 3.07 -2.80 -5.93
CA GLY A 44 2.24 -1.85 -5.18
C GLY A 44 2.96 -0.57 -4.75
N LYS A 45 4.16 -0.29 -5.28
CA LYS A 45 4.97 0.87 -4.91
C LYS A 45 4.64 2.13 -5.70
N LEU A 46 4.11 1.95 -6.91
CA LEU A 46 3.65 3.00 -7.81
C LEU A 46 2.17 2.81 -8.14
N VAL A 47 1.46 3.92 -8.29
CA VAL A 47 0.10 3.95 -8.83
C VAL A 47 0.03 4.97 -9.97
N PRO A 48 -0.79 4.78 -11.01
CA PRO A 48 -0.94 5.76 -12.08
C PRO A 48 -1.34 7.11 -11.50
N HIS A 49 -0.61 8.18 -11.86
CA HIS A 49 -0.96 9.52 -11.42
C HIS A 49 -2.21 9.95 -12.18
N VAL A 50 -3.31 10.08 -11.46
CA VAL A 50 -4.53 10.68 -11.98
C VAL A 50 -4.42 12.16 -11.69
N ALA A 51 -4.02 12.95 -12.70
CA ALA A 51 -4.13 14.39 -12.60
C ALA A 51 -5.63 14.68 -12.45
N ASP A 52 -6.04 15.04 -11.23
CA ASP A 52 -7.41 15.37 -10.87
C ASP A 52 -7.85 16.58 -11.72
N THR A 53 -8.33 16.31 -12.94
CA THR A 53 -8.93 17.32 -13.81
C THR A 53 -10.28 17.65 -13.23
N ALA A 54 -10.25 18.60 -12.29
CA ALA A 54 -11.37 19.22 -11.60
C ALA A 54 -12.19 18.29 -10.68
N PRO A 55 -12.61 18.79 -9.50
CA PRO A 55 -13.66 18.10 -8.76
C PRO A 55 -14.89 18.01 -9.67
N PRO A 56 -15.62 16.89 -9.71
CA PRO A 56 -16.90 16.85 -10.39
C PRO A 56 -17.83 17.83 -9.68
N THR A 57 -17.92 19.07 -10.18
CA THR A 57 -19.08 19.93 -9.97
C THR A 57 -20.20 19.38 -10.85
N ASP A 58 -20.75 18.24 -10.47
CA ASP A 58 -22.04 17.78 -10.98
C ASP A 58 -22.92 17.31 -9.81
N ILE A 59 -23.67 18.30 -9.32
CA ILE A 59 -25.07 18.27 -8.92
C ILE A 59 -25.52 17.28 -7.83
N ALA A 60 -26.11 17.90 -6.81
CA ALA A 60 -27.00 17.34 -5.80
C ALA A 60 -27.98 16.27 -6.33
N GLU A 61 -28.01 15.12 -5.67
CA GLU A 61 -29.27 14.58 -5.14
C GLU A 61 -28.95 13.62 -4.00
N LYS A 62 -29.53 13.87 -2.82
CA LYS A 62 -29.65 12.85 -1.79
C LYS A 62 -30.61 11.80 -2.35
N PRO A 63 -30.22 10.53 -2.56
CA PRO A 63 -31.22 9.49 -2.48
C PRO A 63 -31.60 9.39 -1.01
N PHE A 64 -32.81 9.84 -0.68
CA PHE A 64 -33.46 9.47 0.56
C PHE A 64 -33.37 7.94 0.72
N PRO A 65 -32.87 7.41 1.84
CA PRO A 65 -32.96 5.97 2.09
C PRO A 65 -34.41 5.66 2.52
N ASP A 66 -35.28 5.49 1.54
CA ASP A 66 -36.48 4.67 1.69
C ASP A 66 -36.13 3.29 1.15
N ASP A 67 -35.67 2.38 2.01
CA ASP A 67 -36.36 1.09 2.17
C ASP A 67 -35.80 0.31 3.36
N VAL A 68 -36.73 -0.36 4.03
CA VAL A 68 -36.58 -1.08 5.28
C VAL A 68 -35.93 -2.44 4.99
N THR A 69 -34.86 -2.78 5.69
CA THR A 69 -34.59 -4.19 5.99
C THR A 69 -34.19 -4.30 7.44
N ALA A 70 -35.19 -4.60 8.26
CA ALA A 70 -34.99 -5.12 9.59
C ALA A 70 -34.28 -6.48 9.50
N ASP A 71 -33.55 -6.77 10.56
CA ASP A 71 -33.14 -8.11 10.99
C ASP A 71 -31.89 -8.71 10.33
N ALA A 72 -30.75 -8.41 10.95
CA ALA A 72 -29.78 -9.45 11.29
C ALA A 72 -28.85 -8.91 12.39
N VAL A 73 -28.98 -9.45 13.59
CA VAL A 73 -27.99 -9.30 14.67
C VAL A 73 -26.74 -10.08 14.25
N PRO A 74 -25.56 -9.47 14.07
CA PRO A 74 -24.33 -10.24 14.10
C PRO A 74 -23.98 -10.52 15.56
N GLU A 75 -24.24 -11.75 16.00
CA GLU A 75 -23.67 -12.31 17.23
C GLU A 75 -22.15 -12.14 17.18
N THR A 76 -21.63 -11.42 18.15
CA THR A 76 -20.20 -11.13 18.31
C THR A 76 -19.52 -12.40 18.79
N ALA A 77 -18.88 -13.13 17.88
CA ALA A 77 -17.91 -14.15 18.25
C ALA A 77 -16.54 -13.48 18.39
N GLU A 78 -16.16 -13.13 19.62
CA GLU A 78 -14.78 -12.85 19.98
C GLU A 78 -13.97 -14.14 19.82
N PRO A 79 -12.91 -14.21 18.99
CA PRO A 79 -11.87 -15.19 19.20
C PRO A 79 -10.95 -14.67 20.31
N GLU A 80 -10.96 -15.36 21.46
CA GLU A 80 -9.96 -15.18 22.51
C GLU A 80 -8.56 -15.41 21.92
N ASP A 81 -7.77 -14.33 21.96
CA ASP A 81 -6.34 -14.30 21.70
C ASP A 81 -5.64 -15.02 22.86
N GLY A 82 -5.42 -16.32 22.69
CA GLY A 82 -4.68 -17.18 23.60
C GLY A 82 -3.23 -17.32 23.18
N ASP A 83 -2.48 -16.23 23.36
CA ASP A 83 -1.03 -16.11 23.21
C ASP A 83 -0.31 -17.06 24.18
N GLU A 84 0.25 -18.19 23.68
CA GLU A 84 1.27 -18.94 24.42
C GLU A 84 2.33 -19.52 23.46
N GLN A 85 3.34 -18.71 23.16
CA GLN A 85 4.59 -19.23 22.61
C GLN A 85 5.83 -18.57 23.24
N PRO A 86 6.32 -19.06 24.39
CA PRO A 86 7.65 -18.72 24.85
C PRO A 86 8.71 -19.56 24.12
N GLY A 87 9.21 -19.01 23.01
CA GLY A 87 10.62 -18.98 22.55
C GLY A 87 11.46 -20.26 22.46
N PRO A 88 12.07 -20.59 21.29
CA PRO A 88 13.18 -21.53 21.25
C PRO A 88 14.45 -20.89 21.83
N HIS A 89 14.81 -21.29 23.05
CA HIS A 89 16.07 -20.89 23.68
C HIS A 89 17.28 -21.29 22.82
N GLY A 90 17.90 -20.27 22.23
CA GLY A 90 19.14 -20.39 21.48
C GLY A 90 20.37 -20.66 22.38
N ARG A 91 21.14 -21.67 21.97
CA ARG A 91 22.61 -21.63 21.79
C ARG A 91 23.45 -21.14 22.98
N ARG A 92 23.85 -22.06 23.87
CA ARG A 92 25.12 -21.91 24.60
C ARG A 92 26.28 -22.49 23.79
N ARG A 93 27.11 -21.60 23.25
CA ARG A 93 28.47 -21.89 22.76
C ARG A 93 29.38 -22.14 23.95
N GLY A 94 30.35 -23.06 23.80
CA GLY A 94 31.61 -22.98 24.52
C GLY A 94 32.17 -24.30 25.06
N HIS A 95 32.71 -25.16 24.21
CA HIS A 95 33.84 -26.01 24.59
C HIS A 95 34.71 -26.24 23.36
N ARG A 96 35.76 -25.43 23.21
CA ARG A 96 36.93 -25.82 22.44
C ARG A 96 38.16 -25.61 23.30
N ALA A 97 38.89 -26.72 23.43
CA ALA A 97 40.04 -26.95 24.26
C ALA A 97 41.16 -25.91 24.10
N ARG A 98 41.86 -25.66 25.21
CA ARG A 98 43.31 -25.56 25.25
C ARG A 98 43.80 -26.51 26.33
#